data_AF-A0A202EAN4-F1
#
_entry.id   AF-A0A202EAN4-F1
#
_cell.length_a   1.000
_cell.length_b   1.000
_cell.length_c   1.000
_cell.angle_alpha   90.00
_cell.angle_beta   90.00
_cell.angle_gamma   90.00
#
_symmetry.space_group_name_H-M   'P 1'
#
loop_
_entity.id
_entity.type
_entity.pdbx_description
1 polymer ?
#
loop_
_entity_poly.entity_id
_entity_poly.type
_entity_poly.pdbx_seq_one_letter_code
_entity_poly.pdbx_strand_id
1 'polypeptide(L)'
;MPQFERRVSLAIGVLFLATFGWSLWSSLEVLLDGLDSTTALLTLAGGGLMLLAGITFVVAGVVDQLSVGTQTLEWWQIQSVGYVAIGLYMAISGIVQAPLSLLGGMLLLGGAAIIVFGLVRARAGPPTDDATAV
;
A
#
# COMPACT_ATOMS: atom_id res chain seq x y z
N MET A 1 -12.82 -8.28 -17.20
CA MET A 1 -12.83 -7.48 -15.95
C MET A 1 -11.59 -6.61 -15.63
N PRO A 2 -10.44 -6.64 -16.36
CA PRO A 2 -9.22 -5.94 -15.93
C PRO A 2 -9.32 -4.39 -15.95
N GLN A 3 -10.16 -3.81 -16.79
CA GLN A 3 -10.32 -2.34 -16.84
C GLN A 3 -10.97 -1.76 -15.59
N PHE A 4 -11.91 -2.48 -14.95
CA PHE A 4 -12.54 -2.04 -13.71
C PHE A 4 -11.54 -2.06 -12.56
N GLU A 5 -10.79 -3.16 -12.42
CA GLU A 5 -9.75 -3.28 -11.39
C GLU A 5 -8.67 -2.20 -11.53
N ARG A 6 -8.28 -1.85 -12.76
CA ARG A 6 -7.32 -0.77 -13.01
C ARG A 6 -7.87 0.61 -12.65
N ARG A 7 -9.15 0.88 -12.92
CA ARG A 7 -9.81 2.13 -12.50
C ARG A 7 -9.90 2.22 -10.97
N VAL A 8 -10.25 1.12 -10.31
CA VAL A 8 -10.29 1.04 -8.85
C VAL A 8 -8.89 1.22 -8.26
N SER A 9 -7.88 0.55 -8.83
CA SER A 9 -6.47 0.73 -8.45
C SER A 9 -6.05 2.19 -8.56
N LEU A 10 -6.35 2.84 -9.68
CA LEU A 10 -6.06 4.26 -9.88
C LEU A 10 -6.74 5.14 -8.83
N ALA A 11 -8.04 4.94 -8.59
CA ALA A 11 -8.79 5.71 -7.61
C ALA A 11 -8.23 5.54 -6.19
N ILE A 12 -7.90 4.31 -5.78
CA ILE A 12 -7.28 4.01 -4.48
C ILE A 12 -5.89 4.65 -4.39
N GLY A 13 -5.09 4.54 -5.45
CA GLY A 13 -3.75 5.13 -5.49
C GLY A 13 -3.79 6.66 -5.34
N VAL A 14 -4.69 7.34 -6.07
CA VAL A 14 -4.90 8.78 -5.95
C VAL A 14 -5.37 9.15 -4.54
N LEU A 15 -6.28 8.38 -3.96
CA LEU A 15 -6.73 8.60 -2.59
C LEU A 15 -5.56 8.52 -1.60
N PHE A 16 -4.73 7.49 -1.68
CA PHE A 16 -3.56 7.34 -0.81
C PHE A 16 -2.55 8.48 -0.97
N LEU A 17 -2.28 8.92 -2.20
CA LEU A 17 -1.40 10.07 -2.43
C LEU A 17 -1.98 11.36 -1.85
N ALA A 18 -3.29 11.59 -2.01
CA ALA A 18 -3.97 12.75 -1.45
C ALA A 18 -3.93 12.73 0.09
N THR A 19 -4.24 11.59 0.71
CA THR A 19 -4.17 11.43 2.17
C THR A 19 -2.75 11.58 2.68
N PHE A 20 -1.76 11.01 2.00
CA PHE A 20 -0.34 11.18 2.34
C PHE A 20 0.07 12.65 2.25
N GLY A 21 -0.25 13.34 1.16
CA GLY A 21 0.08 14.76 0.97
C GLY A 21 -0.55 15.64 2.05
N TRP A 22 -1.81 15.40 2.38
CA TRP A 22 -2.50 16.09 3.48
C TRP A 22 -1.86 15.82 4.85
N SER A 23 -1.53 14.56 5.13
CA SER A 23 -0.88 14.16 6.39
C SER A 23 0.52 14.78 6.51
N LEU A 24 1.31 14.74 5.44
CA LEU A 24 2.65 15.32 5.41
C LEU A 24 2.60 16.83 5.65
N TRP A 25 1.66 17.53 5.00
CA TRP A 25 1.46 18.97 5.20
C TRP A 25 1.14 19.29 6.67
N SER A 26 0.25 18.50 7.28
CA SER A 26 -0.16 18.69 8.67
C SER A 26 0.95 18.36 9.68
N SER A 27 1.94 17.55 9.30
CA SER A 27 3.02 17.08 10.18
C SER A 27 4.39 17.69 9.85
N LEU A 28 4.45 18.64 8.91
CA LEU A 28 5.71 19.18 8.39
C LEU A 28 6.51 19.89 9.48
N GLU A 29 5.86 20.74 10.28
CA GLU A 29 6.49 21.47 11.39
C GLU A 29 7.11 20.51 12.41
N VAL A 30 6.37 19.46 12.78
CA VAL A 30 6.82 18.44 13.73
C VAL A 30 7.99 17.61 13.20
N LEU A 31 8.01 17.32 11.89
CA LEU A 31 9.12 16.59 11.24
C LEU A 31 10.40 17.44 11.15
N LEU A 32 10.26 18.75 11.00
CA LEU A 32 11.39 19.68 10.94
C LEU A 32 12.03 19.93 12.31
N ASP A 33 11.25 19.81 13.39
CA ASP A 33 11.71 20.04 14.76
C ASP A 33 12.52 18.88 15.36
N GLY A 34 12.52 17.69 14.74
CA GLY A 34 13.50 16.63 15.05
C GLY A 34 12.99 15.18 14.91
N LEU A 35 13.91 14.28 14.55
CA LEU A 35 13.67 12.83 14.31
C LEU A 35 14.30 11.93 15.39
N ASP A 36 14.41 12.40 16.63
CA ASP A 36 15.22 11.73 17.66
C ASP A 36 14.51 10.58 18.40
N SER A 37 13.27 10.24 18.01
CA SER A 37 12.51 9.16 18.64
C SER A 37 12.25 7.98 17.69
N THR A 38 12.25 6.77 18.25
CA THR A 38 11.86 5.54 17.53
C THR A 38 10.45 5.67 16.91
N THR A 39 9.54 6.36 17.59
CA THR A 39 8.20 6.66 17.08
C THR A 39 8.23 7.52 15.82
N ALA A 40 9.11 8.53 15.77
CA ALA A 40 9.27 9.38 14.59
C ALA A 40 9.81 8.59 13.39
N LEU A 41 10.80 7.72 13.62
CA LEU A 41 11.31 6.81 12.58
C LEU A 41 10.24 5.84 12.05
N LEU A 42 9.43 5.26 12.94
CA LEU A 42 8.32 4.38 12.54
C LEU A 42 7.22 5.12 11.78
N THR A 43 6.95 6.37 12.18
CA THR A 43 6.00 7.23 11.48
C THR A 43 6.49 7.57 10.07
N LEU A 44 7.77 7.91 9.93
CA LEU A 44 8.40 8.16 8.64
C LEU A 44 8.41 6.91 7.75
N ALA A 45 8.74 5.75 8.31
CA ALA A 45 8.67 4.47 7.60
C ALA A 45 7.24 4.15 7.14
N GLY A 46 6.24 4.38 8.01
CA GLY A 46 4.83 4.25 7.68
C GLY A 46 4.42 5.19 6.54
N GLY A 47 4.82 6.47 6.60
CA GLY A 47 4.58 7.44 5.54
C GLY A 47 5.21 7.02 4.21
N GLY A 48 6.44 6.53 4.23
CA GLY A 48 7.13 6.01 3.05
C GLY A 48 6.41 4.81 2.42
N LEU A 49 5.91 3.88 3.25
CA LEU A 49 5.13 2.73 2.78
C LEU A 49 3.78 3.17 2.19
N MET A 50 3.10 4.14 2.79
CA MET A 50 1.86 4.70 2.26
C MET A 50 2.08 5.38 0.90
N LEU A 51 3.16 6.16 0.78
CA LEU A 51 3.56 6.77 -0.48
C LEU A 51 3.85 5.71 -1.55
N LEU A 52 4.62 4.68 -1.20
CA LEU A 52 4.93 3.57 -2.10
C LEU A 52 3.67 2.83 -2.55
N ALA A 53 2.73 2.56 -1.64
CA ALA A 53 1.44 1.98 -1.96
C ALA A 53 0.66 2.86 -2.93
N GLY A 54 0.55 4.16 -2.66
CA GLY A 54 -0.13 5.12 -3.55
C GLY A 54 0.46 5.11 -4.97
N ILE A 55 1.78 5.22 -5.10
CA ILE A 55 2.48 5.22 -6.40
C ILE A 55 2.22 3.91 -7.14
N THR A 56 2.40 2.76 -6.49
CA THR A 56 2.23 1.45 -7.13
C THR A 56 0.79 1.22 -7.60
N PHE A 57 -0.22 1.62 -6.83
CA PHE A 57 -1.62 1.54 -7.24
C PHE A 57 -1.95 2.47 -8.43
N VAL A 58 -1.39 3.68 -8.47
CA VAL A 58 -1.54 4.58 -9.62
C VAL A 58 -0.87 3.97 -10.86
N VAL A 59 0.38 3.52 -10.74
CA VAL A 59 1.14 2.93 -11.85
C VAL A 59 0.42 1.69 -12.40
N ALA A 60 -0.05 0.79 -11.53
CA ALA A 60 -0.83 -0.37 -11.93
C ALA A 60 -2.16 0.01 -12.63
N GLY A 61 -2.76 1.14 -12.25
CA GLY A 61 -3.97 1.66 -12.88
C GLY A 61 -3.72 2.21 -14.28
N VAL A 62 -2.57 2.84 -14.52
CA VAL A 62 -2.26 3.53 -15.78
C VAL A 62 -1.51 2.65 -16.78
N VAL A 63 -0.57 1.84 -16.29
CA VAL A 63 0.42 1.15 -17.13
C VAL A 63 0.11 -0.35 -17.18
N ASP A 64 0.27 -0.97 -18.35
CA ASP A 64 0.09 -2.41 -18.51
C ASP A 64 1.28 -3.23 -17.98
N GLN A 65 2.49 -2.71 -18.19
CA GLN A 65 3.74 -3.33 -17.77
C GLN A 65 4.83 -2.29 -17.49
N LEU A 66 5.66 -2.52 -16.47
CA LEU A 66 6.77 -1.67 -16.08
C LEU A 66 8.06 -2.50 -16.04
N SER A 67 9.08 -2.09 -16.80
CA SER A 67 10.40 -2.71 -16.72
C SER A 67 11.20 -2.11 -15.58
N VAL A 68 11.62 -2.94 -14.64
CA VAL A 68 12.48 -2.60 -13.50
C VAL A 68 13.77 -3.40 -13.63
N GLY A 69 14.82 -2.74 -14.10
CA GLY A 69 16.09 -3.39 -14.41
C GLY A 69 15.93 -4.43 -15.52
N THR A 70 16.23 -5.70 -15.23
CA THR A 70 16.11 -6.82 -16.17
C THR A 70 14.75 -7.53 -16.12
N GLN A 71 13.85 -7.13 -15.21
CA GLN A 71 12.53 -7.76 -15.08
C GLN A 71 11.42 -6.84 -15.58
N THR A 72 10.43 -7.42 -16.26
CA THR A 72 9.21 -6.73 -16.64
C THR A 72 8.10 -7.17 -15.70
N LEU A 73 7.52 -6.21 -14.99
CA LEU A 73 6.42 -6.42 -14.08
C LEU A 73 5.11 -6.05 -14.75
N GLU A 74 4.15 -6.96 -14.75
CA GLU A 74 2.79 -6.68 -15.23
C GLU A 74 1.99 -5.86 -14.22
N TRP A 75 0.96 -5.15 -14.67
CA TRP A 75 0.14 -4.26 -13.84
C TRP A 75 -0.38 -4.92 -12.55
N TRP A 76 -0.76 -6.19 -12.58
CA TRP A 76 -1.27 -6.92 -11.41
C TRP A 76 -0.15 -7.28 -10.42
N GLN A 77 1.09 -7.46 -10.89
CA GLN A 77 2.25 -7.64 -10.04
C GLN A 77 2.63 -6.31 -9.36
N ILE A 78 2.57 -5.21 -10.11
CA ILE A 78 2.76 -3.86 -9.55
C ILE A 78 1.70 -3.57 -8.48
N GLN A 79 0.44 -3.90 -8.75
CA GLN A 79 -0.64 -3.77 -7.78
C GLN A 79 -0.41 -4.61 -6.52
N SER A 80 0.17 -5.81 -6.68
CA SER A 80 0.53 -6.69 -5.57
C SER A 80 1.59 -6.08 -4.64
N VAL A 81 2.57 -5.35 -5.20
CA VAL A 81 3.52 -4.57 -4.40
C VAL A 81 2.79 -3.50 -3.57
N GLY A 82 1.79 -2.84 -4.17
CA GLY A 82 0.95 -1.86 -3.45
C GLY A 82 0.19 -2.46 -2.28
N TYR A 83 -0.38 -3.66 -2.44
CA TYR A 83 -1.02 -4.39 -1.33
C TYR A 83 -0.02 -4.72 -0.22
N VAL A 84 1.17 -5.23 -0.55
CA VAL A 84 2.19 -5.52 0.47
C VAL A 84 2.63 -4.24 1.20
N ALA A 85 2.84 -3.15 0.47
CA ALA A 85 3.23 -1.87 1.05
C ALA A 85 2.18 -1.30 2.02
N ILE A 86 0.89 -1.29 1.63
CA ILE A 86 -0.17 -0.81 2.51
C ILE A 86 -0.39 -1.73 3.72
N GLY A 87 -0.24 -3.04 3.54
CA GLY A 87 -0.33 -4.00 4.65
C GLY A 87 0.79 -3.81 5.67
N LEU A 88 2.02 -3.53 5.21
CA LEU A 88 3.13 -3.16 6.10
C LEU A 88 2.89 -1.83 6.81
N TYR A 89 2.35 -0.82 6.11
CA TYR A 89 1.95 0.44 6.73
C TYR A 89 0.96 0.23 7.88
N MET A 90 -0.07 -0.60 7.66
CA MET A 90 -1.06 -0.93 8.68
C MET A 90 -0.43 -1.65 9.87
N ALA A 91 0.46 -2.62 9.62
CA ALA A 91 1.16 -3.33 10.68
C ALA A 91 2.02 -2.38 11.54
N ILE A 92 2.81 -1.50 10.91
CA ILE A 92 3.61 -0.49 11.62
C ILE A 92 2.70 0.45 12.42
N SER A 93 1.62 0.93 11.83
CA SER A 93 0.66 1.82 12.49
C SER A 93 0.01 1.15 13.70
N GLY A 94 -0.31 -0.14 13.61
CA GLY A 94 -0.84 -0.92 14.72
C GLY A 94 0.14 -1.08 15.87
N ILE A 95 1.44 -1.23 15.58
CA ILE A 95 2.51 -1.28 16.59
C ILE A 95 2.65 0.08 17.29
N VAL A 96 2.60 1.18 16.54
CA VAL A 96 2.75 2.55 17.08
C VAL A 96 1.58 2.96 17.97
N GLN A 97 0.34 2.56 17.65
CA GLN A 97 -0.87 2.88 18.42
C GLN A 97 -1.03 2.11 19.76
N ALA A 98 0.08 1.61 20.30
CA ALA A 98 0.22 0.76 21.49
C ALA A 98 -0.24 -0.70 21.30
N PRO A 99 0.59 -1.69 21.70
CA PRO A 99 0.39 -3.12 21.39
C PRO A 99 -0.79 -3.82 22.10
N LEU A 100 -1.76 -3.10 22.68
CA LEU A 100 -2.92 -3.65 23.39
C LEU A 100 -4.25 -2.94 23.11
N SER A 101 -4.29 -1.98 22.17
CA SER A 101 -5.56 -1.38 21.75
C SER A 101 -6.28 -2.31 20.76
N LEU A 102 -7.61 -2.39 20.84
CA LEU A 102 -8.43 -3.15 19.87
C LEU A 102 -8.12 -2.71 18.43
N LEU A 103 -7.98 -1.40 18.23
CA LEU A 103 -7.62 -0.81 16.95
C LEU A 103 -6.22 -1.25 16.47
N GLY A 104 -5.21 -1.21 17.35
CA GLY A 104 -3.86 -1.68 17.03
C GLY A 104 -3.83 -3.16 16.64
N GLY A 105 -4.58 -4.00 17.35
CA GLY A 105 -4.74 -5.41 17.01
C GLY A 105 -5.43 -5.64 15.66
N MET A 106 -6.49 -4.87 15.37
CA MET A 106 -7.18 -4.93 14.07
C MET A 106 -6.29 -4.46 12.92
N LEU A 107 -5.47 -3.43 13.12
CA LEU A 107 -4.52 -2.94 12.13
C LEU A 107 -3.40 -3.96 11.84
N LEU A 108 -2.90 -4.63 12.89
CA LEU A 108 -1.93 -5.70 12.74
C LEU A 108 -2.49 -6.89 11.95
N LEU A 109 -3.67 -7.39 12.34
CA LEU A 109 -4.33 -8.51 11.67
C LEU A 109 -4.72 -8.16 10.23
N GLY A 110 -5.30 -6.97 10.02
CA GLY A 110 -5.66 -6.47 8.71
C GLY A 110 -4.43 -6.28 7.81
N GLY A 111 -3.35 -5.72 8.35
CA GLY A 111 -2.07 -5.57 7.66
C GLY A 111 -1.49 -6.92 7.23
N ALA A 112 -1.45 -7.91 8.14
CA ALA A 112 -1.00 -9.25 7.84
C ALA A 112 -1.86 -9.92 6.75
N ALA A 113 -3.18 -9.81 6.83
CA ALA A 113 -4.10 -10.36 5.84
C ALA A 113 -3.87 -9.74 4.45
N ILE A 114 -3.67 -8.42 4.38
CA ILE A 114 -3.42 -7.72 3.12
C ILE A 114 -2.04 -8.08 2.54
N ILE A 115 -1.01 -8.25 3.38
CA ILE A 115 0.30 -8.75 2.93
C ILE A 115 0.16 -10.13 2.30
N VAL A 116 -0.51 -11.05 3.00
CA VAL A 116 -0.76 -12.40 2.49
C VAL A 116 -1.53 -12.34 1.17
N PHE A 117 -2.58 -11.51 1.09
CA PHE A 117 -3.33 -11.31 -0.14
C PHE A 117 -2.45 -10.81 -1.29
N GLY A 118 -1.61 -9.79 -1.06
CA GLY A 118 -0.69 -9.27 -2.06
C GLY A 118 0.31 -10.32 -2.54
N LEU A 119 0.87 -11.11 -1.63
CA LEU A 119 1.81 -12.20 -1.97
C LEU A 119 1.14 -13.34 -2.74
N VAL A 120 -0.08 -13.70 -2.36
CA VAL A 120 -0.86 -14.72 -3.08
C VAL A 120 -1.22 -14.21 -4.48
N ARG A 121 -1.68 -12.96 -4.59
CA ARG A 121 -2.02 -12.31 -5.86
C ARG A 121 -0.82 -12.23 -6.80
N ALA A 122 0.38 -11.93 -6.27
CA ALA A 122 1.62 -11.94 -7.04
C ALA A 122 1.98 -13.32 -7.64
N ARG A 123 1.43 -14.41 -7.10
CA ARG A 123 1.68 -15.79 -7.55
C ARG A 123 0.52 -16.40 -8.35
N ALA A 124 -0.69 -15.86 -8.20
CA ALA A 124 -1.91 -16.42 -8.79
C ALA A 124 -2.04 -16.17 -10.30
N GLY A 125 -1.20 -15.30 -10.88
CA GLY A 125 -1.29 -14.92 -12.29
C GLY A 125 -2.30 -13.78 -12.53
N PRO A 126 -2.53 -13.40 -13.80
CA PRO A 126 -3.46 -12.34 -14.14
C PRO A 126 -4.89 -12.71 -13.70
N PRO A 127 -5.75 -11.74 -13.32
CA PRO A 127 -7.15 -12.01 -13.03
C PRO A 127 -7.81 -12.64 -14.26
N THR A 128 -8.18 -13.91 -14.18
CA THR A 128 -8.91 -14.59 -15.24
C THR A 128 -10.39 -14.26 -15.13
N ASP A 129 -11.02 -13.95 -16.27
CA ASP A 129 -12.43 -13.54 -16.35
C ASP A 129 -13.43 -14.69 -16.07
N ASP A 130 -12.96 -15.87 -15.68
CA ASP A 130 -13.75 -17.11 -15.55
C ASP A 130 -14.61 -17.18 -14.28
N ALA A 131 -14.55 -16.18 -13.39
CA ALA A 131 -15.30 -16.20 -12.13
C ALA A 131 -16.80 -15.88 -12.26
N THR A 132 -17.34 -15.64 -13.46
CA THR A 132 -18.78 -15.37 -13.67
C THR A 132 -19.50 -16.34 -14.62
N ALA A 133 -18.98 -17.55 -14.79
CA ALA A 133 -19.68 -18.61 -15.51
C ALA A 133 -20.19 -19.72 -14.55
N VAL A 134 -20.97 -19.35 -13.52
CA VAL A 134 -21.85 -20.27 -12.78
C VAL A 134 -23.14 -19.56 -12.40
#